data_AF-A0A1F5YP37-F1
#
_entry.id   AF-A0A1F5YP37-F1
#
_cell.length_a   1.000
_cell.length_b   1.000
_cell.length_c   1.000
_cell.angle_alpha   90.00
_cell.angle_beta   90.00
_cell.angle_gamma   90.00
#
_symmetry.space_group_name_H-M   'P 1'
#
loop_
_entity.id
_entity.type
_entity.pdbx_description
1 polymer ?
#
loop_
_entity_poly.entity_id
_entity_poly.type
_entity_poly.pdbx_seq_one_letter_code
_entity_poly.pdbx_strand_id
1 'polypeptide(L)'
;MYAYQEIYNLTPDNDGNYNYRLTYTISTIELERNFFAKVFDSFKYLVGAGPSKEKVVLAVDKKTAPLEEKMVQEDLAIDLSDRDNGLYELSIRVEDLNKDGRSFKRNTRFFVRK
;
A
#
# COMPACT_ATOMS: atom_id res chain seq x y z
N MET A 1 -7.87 3.44 8.41
CA MET A 1 -6.59 4.19 8.41
C MET A 1 -6.62 5.21 7.28
N TYR A 2 -6.11 6.41 7.50
CA TYR A 2 -5.92 7.41 6.45
C TYR A 2 -4.43 7.58 6.18
N ALA A 3 -4.03 7.58 4.91
CA ALA A 3 -2.69 7.88 4.47
C ALA A 3 -2.72 9.05 3.48
N TYR A 4 -1.94 10.08 3.81
CA TYR A 4 -1.76 11.28 2.99
C TYR A 4 -0.38 11.26 2.33
N GLN A 5 -0.33 11.66 1.06
CA GLN A 5 0.95 11.86 0.37
C GLN A 5 0.93 13.03 -0.60
N GLU A 6 2.06 13.71 -0.67
CA GLU A 6 2.38 14.72 -1.67
C GLU A 6 3.35 14.14 -2.68
N ILE A 7 3.01 14.27 -3.96
CA ILE A 7 3.80 13.78 -5.07
C ILE A 7 4.46 14.95 -5.77
N TYR A 8 5.79 14.92 -5.82
CA TYR A 8 6.60 15.97 -6.41
C TYR A 8 7.35 15.49 -7.64
N ASN A 9 7.74 16.44 -8.49
CA ASN A 9 8.64 16.24 -9.62
C ASN A 9 8.14 15.24 -10.69
N LEU A 10 6.82 15.17 -10.92
CA LEU A 10 6.29 14.47 -12.09
C LEU A 10 6.64 15.22 -13.38
N THR A 11 6.81 14.47 -14.45
CA THR A 11 7.11 15.03 -15.77
C THR A 11 5.80 15.32 -16.50
N PRO A 12 5.55 16.56 -16.95
CA PRO A 12 4.35 16.84 -17.75
C PRO A 12 4.49 16.22 -19.15
N ASP A 13 3.36 15.81 -19.74
CA ASP A 13 3.27 15.43 -21.14
C ASP A 13 3.25 16.66 -22.06
N ASN A 14 3.14 16.46 -23.37
CA ASN A 14 3.12 17.54 -24.36
C ASN A 14 1.94 18.51 -24.18
N ASP A 15 0.88 18.07 -23.52
CA ASP A 15 -0.30 18.88 -23.20
C ASP A 15 -0.23 19.48 -21.79
N GLY A 16 0.90 19.30 -21.09
CA GLY A 16 1.13 19.79 -19.73
C GLY A 16 0.54 18.92 -18.62
N ASN A 17 -0.06 17.77 -18.93
CA ASN A 17 -0.69 16.90 -17.94
C ASN A 17 0.32 15.96 -17.29
N TYR A 18 0.05 15.56 -16.05
CA TYR A 18 0.86 14.58 -15.34
C TYR A 18 0.18 13.21 -15.38
N ASN A 19 0.88 12.21 -15.92
CA ASN A 19 0.42 10.83 -15.97
C ASN A 19 1.28 9.98 -15.03
N TYR A 20 0.65 9.27 -14.10
CA TYR A 20 1.36 8.48 -13.11
C TYR A 20 0.55 7.26 -12.67
N ARG A 21 1.26 6.22 -12.23
CA ARG A 21 0.66 5.01 -11.65
C ARG A 21 0.92 4.99 -10.15
N LEU A 22 -0.16 4.84 -9.37
CA LEU A 22 -0.09 4.57 -7.94
C LEU A 22 -0.26 3.08 -7.70
N THR A 23 0.73 2.45 -7.06
CA THR A 23 0.63 1.08 -6.56
C THR A 23 0.63 1.08 -5.04
N TYR A 24 -0.48 0.72 -4.45
CA TYR A 24 -0.61 0.46 -3.03
C TYR A 24 -0.41 -1.04 -2.76
N THR A 25 0.41 -1.35 -1.78
CA THR A 25 0.62 -2.73 -1.31
C THR A 25 0.48 -2.75 0.19
N ILE A 26 -0.47 -3.54 0.70
CA ILE A 26 -0.57 -3.82 2.13
C ILE A 26 -0.08 -5.24 2.34
N SER A 27 0.88 -5.41 3.24
CA SER A 27 1.40 -6.71 3.61
C SER A 27 1.43 -6.89 5.11
N THR A 28 1.15 -8.12 5.54
CA THR A 28 1.33 -8.53 6.92
C THR A 28 2.81 -8.79 7.21
N ILE A 29 3.35 -8.14 8.25
CA ILE A 29 4.71 -8.41 8.77
C ILE A 29 4.64 -9.49 9.84
N GLU A 30 3.80 -9.29 10.85
CA GLU A 30 3.66 -10.15 12.03
C GLU A 30 2.21 -10.11 12.52
N LEU A 31 1.60 -11.26 12.79
CA LEU A 31 0.27 -11.35 13.40
C LEU A 31 0.39 -11.70 14.88
N GLU A 32 -0.47 -11.13 15.71
CA GLU A 32 -0.48 -11.45 17.14
C GLU A 32 -0.84 -12.93 17.33
N ARG A 33 0.11 -13.70 17.91
CA ARG A 33 0.06 -15.16 18.02
C ARG A 33 -1.21 -15.73 18.70
N ASN A 34 -1.89 -14.94 19.53
CA ASN A 34 -3.03 -15.40 20.34
C ASN A 34 -4.26 -15.82 19.52
N PHE A 35 -4.41 -15.32 18.28
CA PHE A 35 -5.53 -15.70 17.42
C PHE A 35 -5.22 -16.98 16.62
N PHE A 36 -4.01 -17.10 16.06
CA PHE A 36 -3.56 -18.28 15.33
C PHE A 36 -3.35 -19.50 16.24
N ALA A 37 -2.85 -19.30 17.46
CA ALA A 37 -2.69 -20.40 18.42
C ALA A 37 -4.04 -21.08 18.75
N LYS A 38 -5.13 -20.30 18.87
CA LYS A 38 -6.47 -20.85 19.14
C LYS A 38 -7.08 -21.61 17.96
N VAL A 39 -6.83 -21.18 16.73
CA VAL A 39 -7.39 -21.82 15.52
C VAL A 39 -6.56 -23.02 15.08
N PHE A 40 -5.22 -22.96 15.22
CA PHE A 40 -4.31 -24.00 14.75
C PHE A 40 -3.95 -25.04 15.81
N ASP A 41 -4.25 -24.84 17.10
CA ASP A 41 -4.11 -25.91 18.11
C ASP A 41 -4.98 -27.15 17.76
N SER A 42 -6.08 -26.97 17.04
CA SER A 42 -6.92 -28.07 16.55
C SER A 42 -6.39 -28.77 15.29
N PHE A 43 -5.39 -28.19 14.59
CA PHE A 43 -4.85 -28.70 13.31
C PHE A 43 -3.33 -28.94 13.35
N LYS A 44 -2.74 -28.94 14.55
CA LYS A 44 -1.29 -29.11 14.82
C LYS A 44 -0.62 -30.32 14.16
N TYR A 45 -1.38 -31.29 13.66
CA TYR A 45 -0.87 -32.49 13.01
C TYR A 45 -0.74 -32.43 11.49
N LEU A 46 -1.34 -31.45 10.79
CA LEU A 46 -1.48 -31.54 9.33
C LEU A 46 -0.69 -30.52 8.51
N VAL A 47 -0.23 -29.41 9.09
CA VAL A 47 0.29 -28.30 8.27
C VAL A 47 1.53 -27.66 8.90
N GLY A 48 2.71 -28.00 8.35
CA GLY A 48 3.98 -27.30 8.58
C GLY A 48 4.05 -25.91 7.92
N ALA A 49 2.93 -25.20 7.79
CA ALA A 49 2.89 -23.87 7.21
C ALA A 49 3.03 -22.83 8.32
N GLY A 50 4.16 -22.13 8.33
CA GLY A 50 4.25 -20.85 9.02
C GLY A 50 3.18 -19.88 8.49
N PRO A 51 2.86 -18.81 9.24
CA PRO A 51 1.83 -17.86 8.84
C PRO A 51 2.15 -17.31 7.44
N SER A 52 1.28 -17.58 6.46
CA SER A 52 1.40 -17.04 5.12
C SER A 52 1.22 -15.52 5.19
N LYS A 53 2.21 -14.76 4.71
CA LYS A 53 2.12 -13.30 4.65
C LYS A 53 1.03 -12.90 3.64
N GLU A 54 -0.13 -12.49 4.13
CA GLU A 54 -1.17 -11.92 3.27
C GLU A 54 -0.67 -10.63 2.63
N LYS A 55 -0.93 -10.48 1.32
CA LYS A 55 -0.56 -9.32 0.52
C LYS A 55 -1.72 -8.90 -0.37
N VAL A 56 -2.12 -7.64 -0.26
CA VAL A 56 -3.11 -7.01 -1.14
C VAL A 56 -2.40 -5.95 -1.97
N VAL A 57 -2.65 -5.93 -3.28
CA VAL A 57 -2.06 -4.96 -4.21
C VAL A 57 -3.17 -4.29 -5.00
N LEU A 58 -3.16 -2.96 -5.02
CA LEU A 58 -4.03 -2.13 -5.85
C LEU A 58 -3.15 -1.21 -6.70
N ALA A 59 -3.32 -1.24 -8.01
CA ALA A 59 -2.63 -0.36 -8.94
C ALA A 59 -3.66 0.48 -9.70
N VAL A 60 -3.46 1.79 -9.74
CA VAL A 60 -4.37 2.75 -10.39
C VAL A 60 -3.54 3.72 -11.24
N ASP A 61 -3.91 3.84 -12.51
CA ASP A 61 -3.35 4.84 -13.41
C ASP A 61 -4.15 6.12 -13.30
N LYS A 62 -3.46 7.25 -13.17
CA LYS A 62 -4.06 8.57 -13.02
C LYS A 62 -3.47 9.55 -14.02
N LYS A 63 -4.35 10.46 -14.46
CA LYS A 63 -4.02 11.64 -15.26
C LYS A 63 -4.58 12.85 -14.53
N THR A 64 -3.73 13.85 -14.28
CA THR A 64 -4.15 15.13 -13.71
C THR A 64 -3.77 16.28 -14.63
N ALA A 65 -4.59 17.33 -14.60
CA ALA A 65 -4.39 18.54 -15.39
C ALA A 65 -3.07 19.24 -15.00
N PRO A 66 -2.58 20.19 -15.82
CA PRO A 66 -1.49 21.06 -15.41
C PRO A 66 -1.90 21.79 -14.14
N LEU A 67 -1.23 21.49 -13.03
CA LEU A 67 -1.44 22.17 -11.76
C LEU A 67 -0.53 23.40 -11.72
N GLU A 68 -1.05 24.54 -11.25
CA GLU A 68 -0.22 25.72 -10.95
C GLU A 68 0.85 25.37 -9.89
N GLU A 69 0.49 24.47 -8.97
CA GLU A 69 1.38 23.87 -8.01
C GLU A 69 2.03 22.61 -8.59
N LYS A 70 3.37 22.50 -8.54
CA LYS A 70 4.12 21.32 -9.02
C LYS A 70 3.98 20.09 -8.10
N MET A 71 2.84 19.95 -7.45
CA MET A 71 2.53 18.98 -6.41
C MET A 71 1.15 18.39 -6.65
N VAL A 72 1.05 17.06 -6.60
CA VAL A 72 -0.24 16.35 -6.60
C VAL A 72 -0.49 15.80 -5.19
N GLN A 73 -1.69 16.05 -4.65
CA GLN A 73 -2.11 15.51 -3.36
C GLN A 73 -2.98 14.27 -3.55
N GLU A 74 -2.70 13.23 -2.77
CA GLU A 74 -3.41 11.95 -2.86
C GLU A 74 -3.77 11.43 -1.47
N ASP A 75 -5.06 11.15 -1.29
CA ASP A 75 -5.62 10.58 -0.08
C ASP A 75 -6.02 9.12 -0.29
N LEU A 76 -5.67 8.29 0.68
CA LEU A 76 -6.09 6.90 0.74
C LEU A 76 -6.77 6.60 2.07
N ALA A 77 -8.05 6.19 2.00
CA ALA A 77 -8.76 5.58 3.11
C ALA A 77 -8.74 4.06 2.96
N ILE A 78 -8.23 3.37 3.98
CA ILE A 78 -8.17 1.91 4.02
C ILE A 78 -9.02 1.44 5.19
N ASP A 79 -10.02 0.62 4.89
CA ASP A 79 -10.74 -0.14 5.91
C ASP A 79 -9.97 -1.41 6.26
N LEU A 80 -9.74 -1.60 7.56
CA LEU A 80 -8.99 -2.70 8.14
C LEU A 80 -9.78 -3.38 9.26
N SER A 81 -11.09 -3.11 9.40
CA SER A 81 -11.95 -3.70 10.43
C SER A 81 -11.90 -5.22 10.47
N ASP A 82 -11.80 -5.83 9.28
CA ASP A 82 -11.87 -7.27 9.09
C ASP A 82 -10.48 -7.93 9.14
N ARG A 83 -9.41 -7.15 9.36
CA ARG A 83 -8.05 -7.68 9.47
C ARG A 83 -7.73 -8.10 10.90
N ASP A 84 -6.83 -9.06 11.03
CA ASP A 84 -6.36 -9.55 12.32
C ASP A 84 -5.48 -8.52 13.03
N ASN A 85 -5.35 -8.65 14.36
CA ASN A 85 -4.40 -7.83 15.10
C ASN A 85 -2.97 -8.18 14.69
N GLY A 86 -2.15 -7.17 14.45
CA GLY A 86 -0.77 -7.39 14.02
C GLY A 86 -0.05 -6.15 13.50
N LEU A 87 1.21 -6.36 13.11
CA LEU A 87 2.04 -5.40 12.42
C LEU A 87 1.88 -5.55 10.91
N TYR A 88 1.50 -4.45 10.26
CA TYR A 88 1.32 -4.35 8.81
C TYR A 88 2.29 -3.32 8.23
N GLU A 89 2.53 -3.43 6.92
CA GLU A 89 3.25 -2.45 6.12
C GLU A 89 2.39 -2.03 4.93
N LEU A 90 2.18 -0.71 4.79
CA LEU A 90 1.69 -0.07 3.57
C LEU A 90 2.91 0.41 2.77
N SER A 91 3.04 -0.07 1.56
CA SER A 91 3.98 0.38 0.55
C SER A 91 3.22 1.13 -0.52
N ILE A 92 3.52 2.41 -0.71
CA ILE A 92 2.99 3.21 -1.81
C ILE A 92 4.12 3.44 -2.81
N ARG A 93 3.91 3.05 -4.06
CA ARG A 93 4.82 3.31 -5.16
C ARG A 93 4.14 4.24 -6.15
N VAL A 94 4.86 5.26 -6.59
CA VAL A 94 4.43 6.16 -7.65
C VAL A 94 5.40 6.00 -8.81
N GLU A 95 4.87 5.77 -10.00
CA GLU A 95 5.61 5.65 -11.25
C GLU A 95 5.19 6.79 -12.18
N ASP A 96 6.16 7.57 -12.66
CA ASP A 96 5.95 8.61 -13.65
C ASP A 96 5.82 7.96 -15.03
N LEU A 97 4.63 8.01 -15.62
CA LEU A 97 4.36 7.37 -16.91
C LEU A 97 4.81 8.22 -18.10
N ASN A 98 5.18 9.48 -17.86
CA ASN A 98 5.71 10.38 -18.89
C ASN A 98 7.24 10.33 -18.96
N LYS A 99 7.90 9.67 -18.00
CA LYS A 99 9.36 9.54 -17.96
C LYS A 99 9.78 8.14 -17.54
N ASP A 100 10.27 7.39 -18.52
CA ASP A 100 10.67 6.00 -18.36
C ASP A 100 11.56 5.75 -17.13
N GLY A 101 11.13 4.77 -16.34
CA GLY A 101 11.89 4.23 -15.21
C GLY A 101 11.89 5.09 -13.94
N ARG A 102 11.29 6.29 -13.94
CA ARG A 102 11.23 7.10 -12.73
C ARG A 102 10.09 6.62 -11.83
N SER A 103 10.46 6.00 -10.72
CA SER A 103 9.51 5.68 -9.66
C SER A 103 10.08 5.97 -8.28
N PHE A 104 9.21 6.25 -7.33
CA PHE A 104 9.56 6.39 -5.93
C PHE A 104 8.63 5.54 -5.08
N LYS A 105 9.13 5.10 -3.93
CA LYS A 105 8.43 4.20 -3.03
C LYS A 105 8.56 4.70 -1.60
N ARG A 106 7.44 4.69 -0.88
CA ARG A 106 7.37 4.98 0.55
C ARG A 106 6.74 3.80 1.28
N ASN A 107 7.37 3.38 2.37
CA ASN A 107 6.82 2.38 3.26
C ASN A 107 6.38 3.04 4.56
N THR A 108 5.27 2.58 5.13
CA THR A 108 4.79 2.97 6.44
C THR A 108 4.31 1.72 7.15
N ARG A 109 4.83 1.50 8.37
CA ARG A 109 4.41 0.39 9.21
C ARG A 109 3.40 0.88 10.23
N PHE A 110 2.41 0.07 10.51
CA PHE A 110 1.36 0.39 11.48
C PHE A 110 0.85 -0.88 12.14
N PHE A 111 0.34 -0.73 13.36
CA PHE A 111 -0.33 -1.79 14.08
C PHE A 111 -1.84 -1.71 13.87
N VAL A 112 -2.46 -2.85 13.58
CA VAL A 112 -3.92 -3.02 13.67
C VAL A 112 -4.21 -3.65 15.03
N ARG A 113 -5.11 -3.01 15.78
CA ARG A 113 -5.62 -3.50 17.06
C ARG A 113 -7.13 -3.27 17.11
N LYS A 114 -7.87 -4.31 17.48
CA LYS A 114 -9.30 -4.26 17.81
C LYS A 114 -9.52 -3.94 19.29
#